data_AF-W9ED19-F1
#
_entry.id   AF-W9ED19-F1
#
_cell.length_a   1.000
_cell.length_b   1.000
_cell.length_c   1.000
_cell.angle_alpha   90.00
_cell.angle_beta   90.00
_cell.angle_gamma   90.00
#
_symmetry.space_group_name_H-M   'P 1'
#
loop_
_entity.id
_entity.type
_entity.pdbx_description
1 polymer ?
#
loop_
_entity_poly.entity_id
_entity_poly.type
_entity_poly.pdbx_seq_one_letter_code
_entity_poly.pdbx_strand_id
1 'polypeptide(L)'
;MADFPLVIDVAKFQDSSLDFFQQMKSAGVKAVIVQLTAGSKGHPYSQNPKAGAQVANARAAGLRVHAYHYSYAYGHDDMLTEADNFITQYHALGLNPDTDFAFLDEEDNSNNPNPATDDCNTWLDACANAGIKNLGVYSMQSWFISGQINQNSLHTNCLWVANYGVSSPGVDNCSVWQFTDNYYGADCSYDFFSKLVDGSNAGTWQPPKEQPQQPSQPTSQWKPITYVIQSGDTLSAISAKTKDSMDTIVANNYDIFHGNKNATIYPGQKLLVNDHSANGLTQHVYTIQSGDTASGISYKIGDRLATIIANNPDVFHGNAGATIYPGQAILYYR
;
A
#
# COMPACT_ATOMS: atom_id res chain seq x y z
N MET A 1 8.49 -8.36 24.73
CA MET A 1 8.06 -7.97 23.38
C MET A 1 6.87 -7.01 23.51
N ALA A 2 6.80 -5.98 22.67
CA ALA A 2 5.83 -4.89 22.80
C ALA A 2 4.79 -4.90 21.66
N ASP A 3 3.57 -4.44 21.97
CA ASP A 3 2.54 -4.13 20.97
C ASP A 3 2.71 -2.67 20.59
N PHE A 4 3.10 -2.42 19.34
CA PHE A 4 3.28 -1.06 18.82
C PHE A 4 2.04 -0.65 18.01
N PRO A 5 1.60 0.62 18.09
CA PRO A 5 0.52 1.10 17.25
C PRO A 5 0.81 0.92 15.76
N LEU A 6 -0.23 0.55 15.02
CA LEU A 6 -0.19 0.42 13.57
C LEU A 6 -0.54 1.74 12.90
N VAL A 7 0.28 2.12 11.94
CA VAL A 7 0.11 3.28 11.09
C VAL A 7 0.12 2.80 9.65
N ILE A 8 -0.83 3.25 8.83
CA ILE A 8 -0.78 3.00 7.38
C ILE A 8 -0.39 4.29 6.67
N ASP A 9 0.09 4.17 5.46
CA ASP A 9 0.28 5.29 4.56
C ASP A 9 -0.51 5.09 3.26
N VAL A 10 -1.01 6.19 2.70
CA VAL A 10 -1.89 6.16 1.52
C VAL A 10 -1.53 7.28 0.55
N ALA A 11 -1.60 6.95 -0.73
CA ALA A 11 -1.38 7.88 -1.82
C ALA A 11 -2.60 7.90 -2.77
N LYS A 12 -2.41 8.48 -3.96
CA LYS A 12 -3.41 8.46 -5.04
C LYS A 12 -3.83 7.05 -5.46
N PHE A 13 -3.07 6.01 -5.09
CA PHE A 13 -3.32 4.62 -5.47
C PHE A 13 -4.40 3.95 -4.59
N GLN A 14 -4.43 4.26 -3.30
CA GLN A 14 -5.39 3.67 -2.35
C GLN A 14 -6.76 4.33 -2.44
N ASP A 15 -7.76 3.71 -1.82
CA ASP A 15 -9.10 4.28 -1.68
C ASP A 15 -9.08 5.49 -0.73
N SER A 16 -10.11 6.32 -0.87
CA SER A 16 -10.36 7.50 -0.06
C SER A 16 -11.70 7.45 0.67
N SER A 17 -12.45 6.33 0.57
CA SER A 17 -13.76 6.16 1.19
C SER A 17 -13.71 6.05 2.72
N LEU A 18 -14.82 6.40 3.39
CA LEU A 18 -14.97 6.19 4.83
C LEU A 18 -14.90 4.72 5.21
N ASP A 19 -15.52 3.85 4.42
CA ASP A 19 -15.56 2.40 4.65
C ASP A 19 -14.14 1.80 4.66
N PHE A 20 -13.28 2.23 3.75
CA PHE A 20 -11.87 1.82 3.73
C PHE A 20 -11.17 2.19 5.06
N PHE A 21 -11.31 3.41 5.56
CA PHE A 21 -10.68 3.82 6.82
C PHE A 21 -11.32 3.17 8.05
N GLN A 22 -12.62 2.88 8.03
CA GLN A 22 -13.29 2.09 9.08
C GLN A 22 -12.81 0.64 9.10
N GLN A 23 -12.55 0.04 7.93
CA GLN A 23 -11.94 -1.28 7.82
C GLN A 23 -10.53 -1.27 8.41
N MET A 24 -9.69 -0.29 8.04
CA MET A 24 -8.34 -0.14 8.59
C MET A 24 -8.35 0.04 10.10
N LYS A 25 -9.24 0.88 10.63
CA LYS A 25 -9.42 1.02 12.08
C LYS A 25 -9.82 -0.29 12.75
N SER A 26 -10.72 -1.05 12.14
CA SER A 26 -11.14 -2.37 12.64
C SER A 26 -10.01 -3.39 12.60
N ALA A 27 -9.08 -3.26 11.65
CA ALA A 27 -7.85 -4.05 11.57
C ALA A 27 -6.79 -3.64 12.62
N GLY A 28 -7.03 -2.59 13.40
CA GLY A 28 -6.15 -2.16 14.49
C GLY A 28 -5.32 -0.91 14.19
N VAL A 29 -5.43 -0.35 12.98
CA VAL A 29 -4.77 0.91 12.60
C VAL A 29 -5.21 2.06 13.49
N LYS A 30 -4.25 2.90 13.88
CA LYS A 30 -4.44 4.06 14.77
C LYS A 30 -4.21 5.40 14.08
N ALA A 31 -3.35 5.43 13.07
CA ALA A 31 -3.04 6.63 12.31
C ALA A 31 -2.86 6.34 10.81
N VAL A 32 -2.97 7.39 9.99
CA VAL A 32 -2.77 7.38 8.54
C VAL A 32 -1.80 8.50 8.16
N ILE A 33 -0.78 8.21 7.35
CA ILE A 33 0.08 9.21 6.72
C ILE A 33 -0.36 9.38 5.25
N VAL A 34 -0.89 10.55 4.88
CA VAL A 34 -1.50 10.77 3.56
C VAL A 34 -0.51 11.51 2.65
N GLN A 35 -0.28 11.00 1.44
CA GLN A 35 0.47 11.74 0.42
C GLN A 35 -0.31 13.01 0.08
N LEU A 36 0.28 14.18 0.28
CA LEU A 36 -0.35 15.42 -0.15
C LEU A 36 0.11 15.79 -1.56
N THR A 37 1.41 15.72 -1.78
CA THR A 37 2.08 16.20 -2.98
C THR A 37 3.23 15.27 -3.37
N ALA A 38 3.63 15.32 -4.64
CA ALA A 38 4.78 14.58 -5.16
C ALA A 38 5.52 15.43 -6.21
N GLY A 39 6.69 15.94 -5.88
CA GLY A 39 7.43 16.85 -6.73
C GLY A 39 6.94 18.30 -6.70
N SER A 40 7.52 19.11 -7.59
CA SER A 40 7.23 20.54 -7.72
C SER A 40 5.82 20.85 -8.25
N LYS A 41 5.23 21.96 -7.78
CA LYS A 41 3.89 22.42 -8.19
C LYS A 41 3.78 22.56 -9.71
N GLY A 42 2.71 22.01 -10.28
CA GLY A 42 2.46 22.06 -11.73
C GLY A 42 3.00 20.85 -12.50
N HIS A 43 3.79 19.98 -11.86
CA HIS A 43 4.08 18.66 -12.40
C HIS A 43 2.77 17.83 -12.48
N PRO A 44 2.58 16.95 -13.48
CA PRO A 44 1.32 16.20 -13.68
C PRO A 44 0.91 15.34 -12.48
N TYR A 45 1.84 15.05 -11.57
CA TYR A 45 1.64 14.23 -10.38
C TYR A 45 1.84 15.01 -9.08
N SER A 46 2.00 16.33 -9.15
CA SER A 46 2.34 17.23 -8.03
C SER A 46 1.35 17.27 -6.89
N GLN A 47 0.14 16.74 -7.11
CA GLN A 47 -0.96 16.72 -6.16
C GLN A 47 -1.57 15.32 -6.13
N ASN A 48 -1.80 14.80 -4.93
CA ASN A 48 -2.66 13.63 -4.77
C ASN A 48 -4.13 14.08 -4.86
N PRO A 49 -4.86 13.75 -5.95
CA PRO A 49 -6.25 14.19 -6.12
C PRO A 49 -7.21 13.61 -5.07
N LYS A 50 -6.79 12.55 -4.37
CA LYS A 50 -7.57 11.90 -3.31
C LYS A 50 -7.27 12.46 -1.91
N ALA A 51 -6.23 13.29 -1.74
CA ALA A 51 -5.74 13.71 -0.43
C ALA A 51 -6.82 14.33 0.46
N GLY A 52 -7.65 15.23 -0.09
CA GLY A 52 -8.72 15.86 0.68
C GLY A 52 -9.75 14.86 1.22
N ALA A 53 -10.17 13.91 0.39
CA ALA A 53 -11.09 12.84 0.80
C ALA A 53 -10.41 11.87 1.79
N GLN A 54 -9.14 11.54 1.58
CA GLN A 54 -8.36 10.68 2.48
C GLN A 54 -8.21 11.30 3.87
N VAL A 55 -7.81 12.58 3.95
CA VAL A 55 -7.71 13.32 5.22
C VAL A 55 -9.05 13.39 5.93
N ALA A 56 -10.12 13.77 5.23
CA ALA A 56 -11.44 13.92 5.82
C ALA A 56 -12.01 12.59 6.32
N ASN A 57 -11.94 11.54 5.51
CA ASN A 57 -12.54 10.25 5.84
C ASN A 57 -11.72 9.44 6.85
N ALA A 58 -10.39 9.56 6.86
CA ALA A 58 -9.57 8.98 7.93
C ALA A 58 -9.90 9.61 9.29
N ARG A 59 -10.02 10.94 9.36
CA ARG A 59 -10.47 11.66 10.58
C ARG A 59 -11.90 11.25 10.98
N ALA A 60 -12.82 11.13 10.03
CA ALA A 60 -14.20 10.70 10.29
C ALA A 60 -14.29 9.25 10.79
N ALA A 61 -13.41 8.36 10.34
CA ALA A 61 -13.25 7.02 10.91
C ALA A 61 -12.67 7.06 12.33
N GLY A 62 -12.10 8.18 12.77
CA GLY A 62 -11.47 8.37 14.08
C GLY A 62 -10.02 7.90 14.13
N LEU A 63 -9.30 7.98 13.01
CA LEU A 63 -7.86 7.77 12.91
C LEU A 63 -7.13 9.12 13.06
N ARG A 64 -5.91 9.10 13.61
CA ARG A 64 -5.00 10.26 13.53
C ARG A 64 -4.50 10.41 12.09
N VAL A 65 -4.26 11.64 11.65
CA VAL A 65 -3.85 11.93 10.27
C VAL A 65 -2.57 12.75 10.27
N HIS A 66 -1.63 12.31 9.45
CA HIS A 66 -0.37 12.95 9.14
C HIS A 66 -0.21 13.03 7.62
N ALA A 67 0.87 13.65 7.18
CA ALA A 67 1.07 13.96 5.78
C ALA A 67 2.49 13.64 5.34
N TYR A 68 2.66 13.28 4.07
CA TYR A 68 3.97 13.18 3.46
C TYR A 68 4.05 13.79 2.05
N HIS A 69 5.27 14.10 1.65
CA HIS A 69 5.66 14.60 0.33
C HIS A 69 6.64 13.63 -0.32
N TYR A 70 6.33 13.12 -1.53
CA TYR A 70 7.30 12.35 -2.32
C TYR A 70 8.21 13.31 -3.10
N SER A 71 9.51 13.23 -2.88
CA SER A 71 10.52 14.11 -3.47
C SER A 71 10.97 13.64 -4.86
N TYR A 72 11.03 14.56 -5.82
CA TYR A 72 11.79 14.39 -7.07
C TYR A 72 12.96 15.38 -7.17
N ALA A 73 13.09 16.26 -6.18
CA ALA A 73 14.03 17.36 -6.19
C ALA A 73 15.48 16.89 -6.05
N TYR A 74 16.38 17.71 -6.58
CA TYR A 74 17.81 17.56 -6.34
C TYR A 74 18.43 18.93 -6.08
N GLY A 75 19.07 19.07 -4.92
CA GLY A 75 19.66 20.33 -4.51
C GLY A 75 18.69 21.32 -3.89
N HIS A 76 19.26 22.36 -3.30
CA HIS A 76 18.60 23.30 -2.42
C HIS A 76 17.35 23.98 -3.03
N ASP A 77 17.46 24.56 -4.22
CA ASP A 77 16.39 25.37 -4.81
C ASP A 77 15.16 24.50 -5.21
N ASP A 78 15.40 23.28 -5.68
CA ASP A 78 14.33 22.35 -6.02
C ASP A 78 13.63 21.87 -4.74
N MET A 79 14.40 21.56 -3.67
CA MET A 79 13.82 21.19 -2.37
C MET A 79 12.94 22.29 -1.77
N LEU A 80 13.33 23.56 -1.92
CA LEU A 80 12.47 24.69 -1.51
C LEU A 80 11.17 24.77 -2.32
N THR A 81 11.24 24.50 -3.62
CA THR A 81 10.06 24.49 -4.51
C THR A 81 9.09 23.37 -4.14
N GLU A 82 9.61 22.19 -3.82
CA GLU A 82 8.84 21.03 -3.39
C GLU A 82 8.25 21.21 -1.98
N ALA A 83 9.02 21.81 -1.07
CA ALA A 83 8.53 22.20 0.25
C ALA A 83 7.36 23.20 0.16
N ASP A 84 7.46 24.24 -0.67
CA ASP A 84 6.36 25.22 -0.86
C ASP A 84 5.07 24.54 -1.34
N ASN A 85 5.19 23.58 -2.28
CA ASN A 85 4.05 22.80 -2.77
C ASN A 85 3.40 22.00 -1.63
N PHE A 86 4.20 21.30 -0.82
CA PHE A 86 3.70 20.53 0.32
C PHE A 86 3.08 21.42 1.41
N ILE A 87 3.79 22.47 1.86
CA ILE A 87 3.34 23.38 2.92
C ILE A 87 2.00 24.02 2.54
N THR A 88 1.87 24.48 1.29
CA THR A 88 0.61 25.03 0.76
C THR A 88 -0.54 24.03 0.94
N GLN A 89 -0.33 22.78 0.53
CA GLN A 89 -1.37 21.75 0.59
C GLN A 89 -1.65 21.28 2.03
N TYR A 90 -0.63 21.21 2.88
CA TYR A 90 -0.72 20.86 4.30
C TYR A 90 -1.66 21.82 5.03
N HIS A 91 -1.47 23.13 4.85
CA HIS A 91 -2.35 24.14 5.44
C HIS A 91 -3.73 24.17 4.78
N ALA A 92 -3.81 24.03 3.45
CA ALA A 92 -5.09 24.05 2.73
C ALA A 92 -6.03 22.89 3.14
N LEU A 93 -5.49 21.73 3.48
CA LEU A 93 -6.26 20.57 3.95
C LEU A 93 -6.50 20.56 5.47
N GLY A 94 -6.06 21.60 6.19
CA GLY A 94 -6.31 21.76 7.62
C GLY A 94 -5.60 20.71 8.48
N LEU A 95 -4.36 20.36 8.12
CA LEU A 95 -3.46 19.64 9.04
C LEU A 95 -3.01 20.60 10.14
N ASN A 96 -2.89 20.09 11.38
CA ASN A 96 -2.54 20.91 12.53
C ASN A 96 -1.01 20.98 12.70
N PRO A 97 -0.36 22.14 12.48
CA PRO A 97 1.10 22.26 12.56
C PRO A 97 1.68 21.98 13.95
N ASP A 98 0.86 22.02 15.01
CA ASP A 98 1.30 21.71 16.36
C ASP A 98 1.32 20.20 16.66
N THR A 99 0.52 19.40 15.96
CA THR A 99 0.27 18.00 16.34
C THR A 99 0.42 16.99 15.22
N ASP A 100 0.23 17.38 13.97
CA ASP A 100 0.23 16.46 12.83
C ASP A 100 1.62 16.45 12.18
N PHE A 101 2.20 15.28 11.96
CA PHE A 101 3.50 15.15 11.33
C PHE A 101 3.48 15.51 9.83
N ALA A 102 4.59 16.07 9.37
CA ALA A 102 4.96 16.16 7.97
C ALA A 102 6.22 15.33 7.71
N PHE A 103 6.14 14.40 6.77
CA PHE A 103 7.26 13.57 6.35
C PHE A 103 7.76 13.94 4.96
N LEU A 104 9.06 14.03 4.80
CA LEU A 104 9.70 13.97 3.49
C LEU A 104 9.93 12.50 3.13
N ASP A 105 9.41 12.07 2.00
CA ASP A 105 9.68 10.77 1.38
C ASP A 105 10.79 10.97 0.33
N GLU A 106 12.00 10.55 0.71
CA GLU A 106 13.24 10.72 -0.05
C GLU A 106 13.78 9.35 -0.46
N GLU A 107 13.39 8.90 -1.66
CA GLU A 107 13.74 7.58 -2.19
C GLU A 107 14.08 7.56 -3.69
N ASP A 108 14.00 8.71 -4.36
CA ASP A 108 14.18 8.79 -5.81
C ASP A 108 15.67 8.77 -6.20
N ASN A 109 16.09 7.68 -6.87
CA ASN A 109 17.48 7.52 -7.31
C ASN A 109 17.78 8.16 -8.68
N SER A 110 16.79 8.74 -9.36
CA SER A 110 16.91 9.11 -10.77
C SER A 110 17.87 10.28 -11.01
N ASN A 111 18.13 11.12 -10.00
CA ASN A 111 18.86 12.37 -10.15
C ASN A 111 20.00 12.64 -9.15
N ASN A 112 20.29 11.76 -8.18
CA ASN A 112 21.12 12.15 -7.03
C ASN A 112 22.53 11.46 -6.98
N PRO A 113 23.62 12.11 -7.42
CA PRO A 113 25.00 11.62 -7.23
C PRO A 113 25.59 11.94 -5.85
N ASN A 114 24.88 12.68 -4.98
CA ASN A 114 25.35 13.12 -3.66
C ASN A 114 24.50 12.50 -2.54
N PRO A 115 25.01 12.46 -1.29
CA PRO A 115 24.17 12.16 -0.13
C PRO A 115 23.00 13.16 -0.03
N ALA A 116 21.77 12.67 0.09
CA ALA A 116 20.53 13.44 0.15
C ALA A 116 20.28 14.16 1.51
N THR A 117 21.27 14.17 2.41
CA THR A 117 21.09 14.68 3.78
C THR A 117 20.85 16.19 3.80
N ASP A 118 21.60 16.95 3.00
CA ASP A 118 21.45 18.41 2.93
C ASP A 118 20.14 18.82 2.24
N ASP A 119 19.69 18.02 1.28
CA ASP A 119 18.40 18.17 0.62
C ASP A 119 17.26 17.94 1.64
N CYS A 120 17.31 16.83 2.38
CA CYS A 120 16.38 16.55 3.48
C CYS A 120 16.30 17.73 4.46
N ASN A 121 17.45 18.23 4.92
CA ASN A 121 17.50 19.36 5.85
C ASN A 121 16.93 20.64 5.26
N THR A 122 17.13 20.90 3.97
CA THR A 122 16.53 22.06 3.28
C THR A 122 15.00 22.02 3.38
N TRP A 123 14.39 20.86 3.10
CA TRP A 123 12.94 20.70 3.18
C TRP A 123 12.42 20.73 4.63
N LEU A 124 13.13 20.10 5.56
CA LEU A 124 12.79 20.12 6.99
C LEU A 124 12.79 21.56 7.52
N ASP A 125 13.83 22.33 7.22
CA ASP A 125 13.95 23.73 7.64
C ASP A 125 12.85 24.60 7.02
N ALA A 126 12.50 24.39 5.75
CA ALA A 126 11.39 25.09 5.11
C ALA A 126 10.05 24.82 5.83
N CYS A 127 9.76 23.55 6.15
CA CYS A 127 8.54 23.18 6.89
C CYS A 127 8.53 23.73 8.33
N ALA A 128 9.68 23.69 9.02
CA ALA A 128 9.83 24.26 10.36
C ALA A 128 9.60 25.79 10.35
N ASN A 129 10.15 26.49 9.35
CA ASN A 129 9.98 27.93 9.16
C ASN A 129 8.52 28.31 8.83
N ALA A 130 7.76 27.41 8.20
CA ALA A 130 6.32 27.55 8.01
C ALA A 130 5.49 27.21 9.27
N GLY A 131 6.14 26.78 10.36
CA GLY A 131 5.53 26.55 11.66
C GLY A 131 5.13 25.10 11.93
N ILE A 132 5.43 24.15 11.04
CA ILE A 132 5.14 22.73 11.25
C ILE A 132 6.17 22.15 12.24
N LYS A 133 5.72 21.73 13.42
CA LYS A 133 6.59 21.36 14.54
C LYS A 133 7.08 19.92 14.51
N ASN A 134 6.28 19.03 13.92
CA ASN A 134 6.55 17.60 13.92
C ASN A 134 6.98 17.19 12.50
N LEU A 135 8.27 16.93 12.34
CA LEU A 135 8.88 16.63 11.06
C LEU A 135 9.56 15.27 11.10
N GLY A 136 9.57 14.56 9.98
CA GLY A 136 10.29 13.30 9.84
C GLY A 136 10.79 13.08 8.42
N VAL A 137 11.69 12.10 8.28
CA VAL A 137 12.21 11.66 6.98
C VAL A 137 11.90 10.18 6.82
N TYR A 138 11.31 9.86 5.68
CA TYR A 138 11.13 8.51 5.20
C TYR A 138 12.19 8.15 4.15
N SER A 139 12.70 6.93 4.24
CA SER A 139 13.46 6.28 3.16
C SER A 139 13.58 4.77 3.41
N MET A 140 14.11 4.04 2.43
CA MET A 140 14.47 2.63 2.59
C MET A 140 15.72 2.45 3.46
N GLN A 141 15.79 1.34 4.19
CA GLN A 141 16.90 1.03 5.10
C GLN A 141 18.30 1.16 4.45
N SER A 142 18.41 0.82 3.16
CA SER A 142 19.68 0.87 2.44
C SER A 142 20.25 2.28 2.32
N TRP A 143 19.42 3.34 2.29
CA TRP A 143 19.88 4.73 2.20
C TRP A 143 20.46 5.23 3.51
N PHE A 144 19.91 4.80 4.64
CA PHE A 144 20.48 5.11 5.95
C PHE A 144 21.80 4.39 6.19
N ILE A 145 21.91 3.11 5.80
CA ILE A 145 23.13 2.33 6.03
C ILE A 145 24.25 2.66 5.05
N SER A 146 23.94 3.03 3.81
CA SER A 146 24.96 3.45 2.83
C SER A 146 25.55 4.82 3.14
N GLY A 147 24.89 5.62 3.98
CA GLY A 147 25.22 7.03 4.21
C GLY A 147 24.66 7.97 3.14
N GLN A 148 23.78 7.48 2.25
CA GLN A 148 23.00 8.33 1.35
C GLN A 148 22.18 9.35 2.16
N ILE A 149 21.60 8.91 3.29
CA ILE A 149 21.03 9.77 4.31
C ILE A 149 21.77 9.51 5.63
N ASN A 150 22.49 10.51 6.12
CA ASN A 150 23.15 10.46 7.42
C ASN A 150 22.17 10.91 8.51
N GLN A 151 21.57 9.93 9.19
CA GLN A 151 20.58 10.19 10.25
C GLN A 151 21.08 11.10 11.39
N ASN A 152 22.39 11.12 11.68
CA ASN A 152 22.94 11.92 12.77
C ASN A 152 23.09 13.40 12.40
N SER A 153 22.97 13.73 11.11
CA SER A 153 23.04 15.08 10.58
C SER A 153 21.67 15.64 10.19
N LEU A 154 20.59 14.87 10.34
CA LEU A 154 19.24 15.32 10.04
C LEU A 154 18.74 16.31 11.10
N HIS A 155 18.02 17.34 10.67
CA HIS A 155 17.31 18.30 11.52
C HIS A 155 15.98 17.73 12.06
N THR A 156 15.90 16.41 12.21
CA THR A 156 14.80 15.68 12.85
C THR A 156 15.33 14.44 13.56
N ASN A 157 14.61 13.97 14.58
CA ASN A 157 14.83 12.69 15.23
C ASN A 157 13.76 11.63 14.87
N CYS A 158 12.83 11.95 13.96
CA CYS A 158 11.78 11.04 13.54
C CYS A 158 12.14 10.38 12.21
N LEU A 159 12.68 9.17 12.29
CA LEU A 159 13.01 8.35 11.12
C LEU A 159 11.88 7.38 10.83
N TRP A 160 11.37 7.43 9.60
CA TRP A 160 10.44 6.45 9.05
C TRP A 160 11.18 5.55 8.07
N VAL A 161 11.34 4.27 8.39
CA VAL A 161 12.24 3.37 7.66
C VAL A 161 11.47 2.24 7.02
N ALA A 162 11.64 2.03 5.71
CA ALA A 162 11.15 0.84 5.02
C ALA A 162 12.17 -0.31 5.05
N ASN A 163 11.74 -1.47 5.56
CA ASN A 163 12.50 -2.72 5.51
C ASN A 163 11.57 -3.93 5.70
N TYR A 164 11.32 -4.68 4.64
CA TYR A 164 10.26 -5.70 4.61
C TYR A 164 10.79 -7.12 4.79
N GLY A 165 9.96 -8.01 5.33
CA GLY A 165 10.29 -9.44 5.47
C GLY A 165 11.40 -9.76 6.47
N VAL A 166 11.76 -8.80 7.32
CA VAL A 166 12.80 -8.89 8.35
C VAL A 166 12.23 -8.70 9.75
N SER A 167 12.98 -9.05 10.80
CA SER A 167 12.51 -8.98 12.20
C SER A 167 12.79 -7.64 12.89
N SER A 168 13.49 -6.71 12.24
CA SER A 168 13.81 -5.39 12.77
C SER A 168 14.01 -4.39 11.62
N PRO A 169 13.88 -3.07 11.86
CA PRO A 169 14.05 -2.05 10.82
C PRO A 169 15.46 -2.00 10.23
N GLY A 170 16.48 -2.48 10.95
CA GLY A 170 17.87 -2.45 10.48
C GLY A 170 18.52 -1.06 10.46
N VAL A 171 17.93 -0.09 11.17
CA VAL A 171 18.43 1.29 11.38
C VAL A 171 18.24 1.66 12.85
N ASP A 172 19.29 2.18 13.47
CA ASP A 172 19.25 2.65 14.86
C ASP A 172 18.35 3.89 15.00
N ASN A 173 17.69 4.05 16.14
CA ASN A 173 16.78 5.18 16.41
C ASN A 173 15.59 5.31 15.42
N CYS A 174 15.26 4.25 14.69
CA CYS A 174 14.05 4.17 13.90
C CYS A 174 12.82 4.52 14.78
N SER A 175 12.02 5.50 14.34
CA SER A 175 10.80 5.93 15.05
C SER A 175 9.57 5.22 14.50
N VAL A 176 9.49 5.09 13.18
CA VAL A 176 8.39 4.46 12.47
C VAL A 176 8.99 3.41 11.53
N TRP A 177 8.61 2.14 11.66
CA TRP A 177 9.14 1.07 10.80
C TRP A 177 8.05 0.56 9.87
N GLN A 178 8.15 0.86 8.58
CA GLN A 178 7.32 0.25 7.54
C GLN A 178 7.80 -1.17 7.30
N PHE A 179 7.02 -2.13 7.80
CA PHE A 179 7.40 -3.54 7.83
C PHE A 179 6.76 -4.35 6.69
N THR A 180 5.75 -3.79 6.01
CA THR A 180 5.06 -4.39 4.87
C THR A 180 4.51 -3.33 3.93
N ASP A 181 4.46 -3.69 2.65
CA ASP A 181 3.83 -2.97 1.53
C ASP A 181 2.42 -3.49 1.19
N ASN A 182 1.83 -4.35 2.04
CA ASN A 182 0.61 -5.07 1.69
C ASN A 182 -0.32 -5.38 2.88
N TYR A 183 -0.49 -4.43 3.78
CA TYR A 183 -1.48 -4.51 4.84
C TYR A 183 -2.87 -4.07 4.34
N TYR A 184 -3.74 -5.03 4.01
CA TYR A 184 -5.08 -4.77 3.45
C TYR A 184 -5.08 -3.89 2.16
N GLY A 185 -3.98 -3.87 1.41
CA GLY A 185 -3.82 -3.07 0.18
C GLY A 185 -3.22 -1.67 0.40
N ALA A 186 -2.65 -1.41 1.58
CA ALA A 186 -1.81 -0.25 1.86
C ALA A 186 -0.53 -0.71 2.56
N ASP A 187 0.47 0.16 2.61
CA ASP A 187 1.68 -0.11 3.36
C ASP A 187 1.40 0.10 4.86
N CYS A 188 2.14 -0.59 5.72
CA CYS A 188 1.93 -0.49 7.15
C CYS A 188 3.23 -0.47 7.95
N SER A 189 3.16 0.37 8.97
CA SER A 189 4.26 0.72 9.83
C SER A 189 3.93 0.51 11.30
N TYR A 190 4.96 0.18 12.07
CA TYR A 190 4.95 0.28 13.52
C TYR A 190 5.40 1.68 13.96
N ASP A 191 4.62 2.34 14.81
CA ASP A 191 5.04 3.55 15.53
C ASP A 191 5.66 3.16 16.88
N PHE A 192 6.98 3.08 16.96
CA PHE A 192 7.66 2.53 18.15
C PHE A 192 7.50 3.37 19.41
N PHE A 193 7.21 4.66 19.26
CA PHE A 193 7.19 5.61 20.36
C PHE A 193 5.82 6.28 20.55
N SER A 194 4.79 5.82 19.82
CA SER A 194 3.44 6.41 19.80
C SER A 194 3.40 7.89 19.39
N LYS A 195 4.45 8.37 18.71
CA LYS A 195 4.59 9.77 18.26
C LYS A 195 3.44 10.19 17.35
N LEU A 196 2.95 9.27 16.52
CA LEU A 196 1.92 9.51 15.51
C LEU A 196 0.51 9.27 16.09
N VAL A 197 0.39 8.62 17.25
CA VAL A 197 -0.92 8.29 17.83
C VAL A 197 -1.32 9.27 18.92
N ASP A 198 -0.51 9.37 19.97
CA ASP A 198 -0.80 10.22 21.13
C ASP A 198 0.21 11.35 21.34
N GLY A 199 1.22 11.46 20.46
CA GLY A 199 2.24 12.50 20.53
C GLY A 199 3.26 12.26 21.65
N SER A 200 3.21 11.11 22.33
CA SER A 200 4.23 10.75 23.29
C SER A 200 5.55 10.42 22.57
N ASN A 201 6.64 10.61 23.27
CA ASN A 201 7.95 10.09 22.89
C ASN A 201 8.40 9.08 23.96
N ALA A 202 7.46 8.25 24.39
CA ALA A 202 7.59 7.38 25.55
C ALA A 202 7.84 5.95 25.09
N GLY A 203 9.01 5.42 25.42
CA GLY A 203 9.35 4.03 25.13
C GLY A 203 10.86 3.81 25.08
N THR A 204 11.26 2.56 25.29
CA THR A 204 12.59 2.08 24.88
C THR A 204 12.40 1.14 23.71
N TRP A 205 13.32 1.17 22.76
CA TRP A 205 13.25 0.25 21.62
C TRP A 205 13.20 -1.19 22.14
N GLN A 206 12.23 -1.93 21.65
CA GLN A 206 12.04 -3.34 21.91
C GLN A 206 11.68 -4.00 20.58
N PRO A 207 12.11 -5.24 20.31
CA PRO A 207 11.60 -5.98 19.17
C PRO A 207 10.07 -6.16 19.31
N PRO A 208 9.30 -6.03 18.21
CA PRO A 208 7.86 -6.28 18.24
C PRO A 208 7.52 -7.68 18.74
N LYS A 209 6.33 -7.83 19.36
CA LYS A 209 5.76 -9.13 19.78
C LYS A 209 5.72 -10.18 18.70
N GLU A 210 5.49 -9.75 17.49
CA GLU A 210 5.50 -10.47 16.23
C GLU A 210 5.23 -9.38 15.18
N GLN A 211 5.59 -9.55 13.90
CA GLN A 211 4.99 -8.67 12.88
C GLN A 211 3.47 -8.90 12.93
N PRO A 212 2.63 -7.86 12.78
CA PRO A 212 1.20 -8.08 12.77
C PRO A 212 0.97 -9.10 11.68
N GLN A 213 0.21 -10.16 11.97
CA GLN A 213 -0.20 -11.04 10.90
C GLN A 213 -0.89 -10.13 9.88
N GLN A 214 -0.24 -9.96 8.74
CA GLN A 214 -0.93 -9.51 7.54
C GLN A 214 -2.18 -10.38 7.52
N PRO A 215 -3.39 -9.79 7.43
CA PRO A 215 -4.59 -10.60 7.32
C PRO A 215 -4.30 -11.69 6.32
N SER A 216 -4.47 -12.95 6.76
CA SER A 216 -4.48 -14.01 5.79
C SER A 216 -5.55 -13.59 4.79
N GLN A 217 -5.14 -13.36 3.54
CA GLN A 217 -6.12 -13.21 2.48
C GLN A 217 -7.08 -14.37 2.66
N PRO A 218 -8.41 -14.15 2.56
CA PRO A 218 -9.37 -15.21 2.77
C PRO A 218 -8.88 -16.42 1.99
N THR A 219 -8.53 -17.49 2.71
CA THR A 219 -8.17 -18.72 2.05
C THR A 219 -9.44 -19.12 1.34
N SER A 220 -9.39 -19.10 0.01
CA SER A 220 -10.51 -19.49 -0.81
C SER A 220 -11.05 -20.81 -0.24
N GLN A 221 -12.27 -20.80 0.31
CA GLN A 221 -12.91 -22.03 0.79
C GLN A 221 -13.22 -22.96 -0.40
N TRP A 222 -13.12 -22.42 -1.61
CA TRP A 222 -13.19 -23.12 -2.86
C TRP A 222 -11.93 -23.97 -3.09
N LYS A 223 -12.14 -25.23 -3.49
CA LYS A 223 -11.08 -26.17 -3.82
C LYS A 223 -11.01 -26.32 -5.33
N PRO A 224 -9.91 -25.89 -5.98
CA PRO A 224 -9.68 -26.23 -7.37
C PRO A 224 -9.65 -27.75 -7.56
N ILE A 225 -10.10 -28.21 -8.71
CA ILE A 225 -9.77 -29.56 -9.14
C ILE A 225 -8.46 -29.55 -9.92
N THR A 226 -7.77 -30.67 -9.86
CA THR A 226 -6.58 -30.89 -10.68
C THR A 226 -7.00 -31.40 -12.06
N TYR A 227 -6.84 -30.56 -13.08
CA TYR A 227 -6.87 -30.96 -14.48
C TYR A 227 -5.47 -31.43 -14.90
N VAL A 228 -5.38 -32.65 -15.45
CA VAL A 228 -4.12 -33.15 -16.02
C VAL A 228 -4.11 -32.82 -17.50
N ILE A 229 -3.12 -32.04 -17.93
CA ILE A 229 -2.97 -31.62 -19.32
C ILE A 229 -2.82 -32.85 -20.22
N GLN A 230 -3.66 -32.94 -21.24
CA GLN A 230 -3.63 -34.02 -22.22
C GLN A 230 -2.81 -33.62 -23.45
N SER A 231 -2.35 -34.62 -24.21
CA SER A 231 -1.68 -34.36 -25.49
C SER A 231 -2.62 -33.59 -26.43
N GLY A 232 -2.16 -32.45 -26.95
CA GLY A 232 -2.93 -31.57 -27.83
C GLY A 232 -3.78 -30.51 -27.11
N ASP A 233 -3.75 -30.44 -25.78
CA ASP A 233 -4.39 -29.35 -25.05
C ASP A 233 -3.67 -28.01 -25.28
N THR A 234 -4.46 -26.96 -25.51
CA THR A 234 -4.05 -25.56 -25.38
C THR A 234 -4.73 -24.96 -24.14
N LEU A 235 -4.19 -23.86 -23.60
CA LEU A 235 -4.83 -23.16 -22.48
C LEU A 235 -6.28 -22.76 -22.81
N SER A 236 -6.54 -22.34 -24.06
CA SER A 236 -7.89 -22.02 -24.55
C SER A 236 -8.80 -23.24 -24.62
N ALA A 237 -8.30 -24.42 -25.01
CA ALA A 237 -9.07 -25.65 -25.04
C ALA A 237 -9.39 -26.14 -23.61
N ILE A 238 -8.45 -26.01 -22.67
CA ILE A 238 -8.67 -26.33 -21.26
C ILE A 238 -9.73 -25.40 -20.67
N SER A 239 -9.60 -24.09 -20.90
CA SER A 239 -10.60 -23.08 -20.51
C SER A 239 -12.01 -23.43 -21.00
N ALA A 240 -12.14 -23.81 -22.27
CA ALA A 240 -13.43 -24.23 -22.83
C ALA A 240 -13.99 -25.51 -22.17
N LYS A 241 -13.14 -26.50 -21.88
CA LYS A 241 -13.54 -27.77 -21.24
C LYS A 241 -14.01 -27.58 -19.81
N THR A 242 -13.28 -26.77 -19.04
CA THR A 242 -13.55 -26.52 -17.62
C THR A 242 -14.58 -25.41 -17.40
N LYS A 243 -14.90 -24.65 -18.45
CA LYS A 243 -15.69 -23.41 -18.39
C LYS A 243 -15.06 -22.38 -17.44
N ASP A 244 -13.76 -22.49 -17.22
CA ASP A 244 -12.96 -21.57 -16.41
C ASP A 244 -12.25 -20.58 -17.34
N SER A 245 -12.06 -19.33 -16.94
CA SER A 245 -11.39 -18.35 -17.80
C SER A 245 -9.89 -18.65 -17.88
N MET A 246 -9.25 -18.38 -19.02
CA MET A 246 -7.79 -18.56 -19.14
C MET A 246 -7.03 -17.75 -18.08
N ASP A 247 -7.49 -16.55 -17.77
CA ASP A 247 -6.88 -15.70 -16.74
C ASP A 247 -7.02 -16.31 -15.33
N THR A 248 -8.14 -16.96 -15.03
CA THR A 248 -8.35 -17.67 -13.75
C THR A 248 -7.48 -18.90 -13.65
N ILE A 249 -7.35 -19.67 -14.74
CA ILE A 249 -6.43 -20.81 -14.79
C ILE A 249 -4.98 -20.33 -14.57
N VAL A 250 -4.57 -19.23 -15.20
CA VAL A 250 -3.23 -18.63 -15.00
C VAL A 250 -3.03 -18.18 -13.56
N ALA A 251 -4.00 -17.48 -12.97
CA ALA A 251 -3.92 -16.97 -11.59
C ALA A 251 -3.90 -18.10 -10.54
N ASN A 252 -4.62 -19.19 -10.80
CA ASN A 252 -4.63 -20.37 -9.93
C ASN A 252 -3.35 -21.21 -10.03
N ASN A 253 -2.57 -21.03 -11.10
CA ASN A 253 -1.36 -21.79 -11.40
C ASN A 253 -0.14 -20.88 -11.61
N TYR A 254 0.04 -19.89 -10.73
CA TYR A 254 1.10 -18.89 -10.87
C TYR A 254 2.50 -19.50 -11.00
N ASP A 255 2.78 -20.63 -10.33
CA ASP A 255 4.08 -21.31 -10.42
C ASP A 255 4.37 -21.91 -11.81
N ILE A 256 3.35 -22.08 -12.64
CA ILE A 256 3.47 -22.61 -14.01
C ILE A 256 3.48 -21.46 -15.02
N PHE A 257 2.58 -20.49 -14.85
CA PHE A 257 2.37 -19.44 -15.85
C PHE A 257 3.13 -18.14 -15.54
N HIS A 258 3.46 -17.87 -14.28
CA HIS A 258 4.04 -16.60 -13.80
C HIS A 258 3.28 -15.37 -14.33
N GLY A 259 1.93 -15.45 -14.38
CA GLY A 259 1.07 -14.41 -14.94
C GLY A 259 1.04 -14.33 -16.48
N ASN A 260 1.82 -15.15 -17.19
CA ASN A 260 1.87 -15.17 -18.65
C ASN A 260 0.94 -16.23 -19.24
N LYS A 261 -0.20 -15.79 -19.81
CA LYS A 261 -1.16 -16.67 -20.51
C LYS A 261 -0.63 -17.36 -21.77
N ASN A 262 0.54 -16.94 -22.27
CA ASN A 262 1.21 -17.57 -23.40
C ASN A 262 2.32 -18.54 -22.97
N ALA A 263 2.44 -18.84 -21.67
CA ALA A 263 3.42 -19.82 -21.20
C ALA A 263 3.15 -21.20 -21.83
N THR A 264 4.24 -21.87 -22.21
CA THR A 264 4.17 -23.22 -22.79
C THR A 264 3.69 -24.22 -21.73
N ILE A 265 2.70 -25.02 -22.09
CA ILE A 265 2.20 -26.13 -21.27
C ILE A 265 2.57 -27.47 -21.88
N TYR A 266 2.72 -28.49 -21.03
CA TYR A 266 3.17 -29.83 -21.40
C TYR A 266 2.18 -30.89 -20.94
N PRO A 267 1.91 -31.93 -21.75
CA PRO A 267 1.09 -33.06 -21.34
C PRO A 267 1.60 -33.70 -20.04
N GLY A 268 0.67 -34.05 -19.15
CA GLY A 268 0.96 -34.61 -17.82
C GLY A 268 1.13 -33.56 -16.72
N GLN A 269 1.29 -32.27 -17.05
CA GLN A 269 1.24 -31.20 -16.05
C GLN A 269 -0.14 -31.14 -15.38
N LYS A 270 -0.15 -30.70 -14.12
CA LYS A 270 -1.35 -30.58 -13.30
C LYS A 270 -1.69 -29.10 -13.15
N LEU A 271 -2.88 -28.71 -13.60
CA LEU A 271 -3.43 -27.37 -13.43
C LEU A 271 -4.58 -27.40 -12.42
N LEU A 272 -4.60 -26.43 -11.52
CA LEU A 272 -5.72 -26.10 -10.66
C LEU A 272 -6.75 -25.29 -11.45
N VAL A 273 -7.94 -25.86 -11.65
CA VAL A 273 -9.04 -25.25 -12.42
C VAL A 273 -10.35 -25.28 -11.65
N ASN A 274 -11.26 -24.35 -11.97
CA ASN A 274 -12.56 -24.24 -11.31
C ASN A 274 -13.58 -25.28 -11.76
N ASP A 275 -13.36 -25.96 -12.89
CA ASP A 275 -14.31 -26.84 -13.59
C ASP A 275 -15.75 -26.72 -13.06
N HIS A 276 -16.45 -25.71 -13.56
CA HIS A 276 -17.78 -25.34 -13.06
C HIS A 276 -18.80 -26.48 -13.23
N SER A 277 -18.51 -27.47 -14.08
CA SER A 277 -19.38 -28.62 -14.31
C SER A 277 -19.14 -29.74 -13.30
N ALA A 278 -17.90 -29.89 -12.81
CA ALA A 278 -17.51 -30.96 -11.89
C ALA A 278 -17.66 -30.57 -10.40
N ASN A 279 -17.54 -29.27 -10.08
CA ASN A 279 -17.46 -28.81 -8.70
C ASN A 279 -18.79 -28.41 -8.05
N GLY A 280 -19.91 -28.42 -8.80
CA GLY A 280 -21.23 -28.06 -8.28
C GLY A 280 -21.35 -26.61 -7.80
N LEU A 281 -20.43 -25.74 -8.24
CA LEU A 281 -20.38 -24.34 -7.82
C LEU A 281 -21.52 -23.55 -8.46
N THR A 282 -22.13 -22.68 -7.66
CA THR A 282 -23.13 -21.73 -8.16
C THR A 282 -22.46 -20.39 -8.40
N GLN A 283 -22.77 -19.77 -9.54
CA GLN A 283 -22.35 -18.40 -9.80
C GLN A 283 -23.20 -17.44 -8.95
N HIS A 284 -22.53 -16.56 -8.22
CA HIS A 284 -23.12 -15.47 -7.47
C HIS A 284 -22.65 -14.13 -8.03
N VAL A 285 -23.39 -13.08 -7.70
CA VAL A 285 -23.08 -11.72 -8.13
C VAL A 285 -23.03 -10.81 -6.93
N TYR A 286 -21.91 -10.13 -6.72
CA TYR A 286 -21.78 -9.00 -5.81
C TYR A 286 -21.85 -7.71 -6.62
N THR A 287 -22.77 -6.81 -6.28
CA THR A 287 -22.86 -5.49 -6.93
C THR A 287 -21.99 -4.50 -6.19
N ILE A 288 -21.02 -3.91 -6.89
CA ILE A 288 -20.10 -2.92 -6.33
C ILE A 288 -20.89 -1.75 -5.75
N GLN A 289 -20.57 -1.40 -4.51
CA GLN A 289 -21.14 -0.28 -3.78
C GLN A 289 -20.17 0.90 -3.79
N SER A 290 -20.69 2.09 -3.51
CA SER A 290 -19.83 3.27 -3.32
C SER A 290 -18.91 3.03 -2.12
N GLY A 291 -17.60 3.22 -2.32
CA GLY A 291 -16.58 2.98 -1.30
C GLY A 291 -16.02 1.55 -1.26
N ASP A 292 -16.42 0.68 -2.19
CA ASP A 292 -15.77 -0.62 -2.34
C ASP A 292 -14.36 -0.50 -2.93
N THR A 293 -13.47 -1.38 -2.45
CA THR A 293 -12.15 -1.64 -3.03
C THR A 293 -12.05 -3.10 -3.46
N ALA A 294 -11.13 -3.42 -4.37
CA ALA A 294 -10.92 -4.81 -4.79
C ALA A 294 -10.58 -5.73 -3.59
N SER A 295 -9.73 -5.26 -2.67
CA SER A 295 -9.39 -5.97 -1.43
C SER A 295 -10.60 -6.06 -0.48
N GLY A 296 -11.36 -4.99 -0.31
CA GLY A 296 -12.58 -4.96 0.51
C GLY A 296 -13.64 -5.94 0.00
N ILE A 297 -13.87 -5.97 -1.31
CA ILE A 297 -14.75 -6.94 -1.97
C ILE A 297 -14.24 -8.36 -1.74
N SER A 298 -12.93 -8.60 -1.84
CA SER A 298 -12.32 -9.90 -1.54
C SER A 298 -12.61 -10.38 -0.12
N TYR A 299 -12.55 -9.50 0.88
CA TYR A 299 -12.93 -9.84 2.25
C TYR A 299 -14.43 -10.07 2.42
N LYS A 300 -15.29 -9.23 1.81
CA LYS A 300 -16.75 -9.37 1.87
C LYS A 300 -17.23 -10.67 1.23
N ILE A 301 -16.70 -10.98 0.06
CA ILE A 301 -16.95 -12.25 -0.65
C ILE A 301 -16.32 -13.40 0.13
N GLY A 302 -15.16 -13.18 0.75
CA GLY A 302 -14.38 -14.18 1.49
C GLY A 302 -13.56 -15.09 0.58
N ASP A 303 -13.21 -14.62 -0.62
CA ASP A 303 -12.43 -15.33 -1.63
C ASP A 303 -11.12 -14.58 -1.91
N ARG A 304 -10.15 -15.23 -2.55
CA ARG A 304 -8.83 -14.67 -2.81
C ARG A 304 -8.93 -13.53 -3.82
N LEU A 305 -8.26 -12.40 -3.55
CA LEU A 305 -8.28 -11.23 -4.43
C LEU A 305 -7.90 -11.56 -5.87
N ALA A 306 -6.84 -12.36 -6.05
CA ALA A 306 -6.39 -12.80 -7.38
C ALA A 306 -7.47 -13.60 -8.13
N THR A 307 -8.24 -14.45 -7.42
CA THR A 307 -9.32 -15.25 -8.01
C THR A 307 -10.50 -14.35 -8.41
N ILE A 308 -10.86 -13.37 -7.59
CA ILE A 308 -11.90 -12.38 -7.92
C ILE A 308 -11.51 -11.54 -9.13
N ILE A 309 -10.27 -11.06 -9.20
CA ILE A 309 -9.77 -10.29 -10.34
C ILE A 309 -9.82 -11.11 -11.63
N ALA A 310 -9.36 -12.37 -11.57
CA ALA A 310 -9.28 -13.22 -12.74
C ALA A 310 -10.66 -13.71 -13.23
N ASN A 311 -11.63 -13.85 -12.33
CA ASN A 311 -13.04 -14.16 -12.67
C ASN A 311 -13.76 -12.95 -13.30
N ASN A 312 -13.23 -11.74 -13.13
CA ASN A 312 -13.88 -10.49 -13.57
C ASN A 312 -12.94 -9.64 -14.43
N PRO A 313 -12.45 -10.18 -15.56
CA PRO A 313 -11.49 -9.49 -16.42
C PRO A 313 -12.06 -8.21 -17.04
N ASP A 314 -13.38 -8.12 -17.23
CA ASP A 314 -14.04 -6.92 -17.75
C ASP A 314 -14.11 -5.77 -16.73
N VAL A 315 -13.97 -6.09 -15.43
CA VAL A 315 -14.01 -5.10 -14.35
C VAL A 315 -12.59 -4.71 -13.92
N PHE A 316 -11.71 -5.71 -13.73
CA PHE A 316 -10.39 -5.47 -13.19
C PHE A 316 -9.28 -5.44 -14.24
N HIS A 317 -9.52 -5.91 -15.46
CA HIS A 317 -8.51 -5.97 -16.52
C HIS A 317 -7.21 -6.67 -16.10
N GLY A 318 -7.31 -7.67 -15.21
CA GLY A 318 -6.17 -8.40 -14.66
C GLY A 318 -5.33 -7.62 -13.62
N ASN A 319 -5.79 -6.44 -13.19
CA ASN A 319 -5.07 -5.56 -12.28
C ASN A 319 -5.88 -5.31 -10.99
N ALA A 320 -5.27 -5.55 -9.83
CA ALA A 320 -5.89 -5.26 -8.53
C ALA A 320 -6.16 -3.76 -8.29
N GLY A 321 -5.40 -2.89 -8.97
CA GLY A 321 -5.56 -1.43 -8.93
C GLY A 321 -6.51 -0.86 -9.98
N ALA A 322 -7.27 -1.70 -10.69
CA ALA A 322 -8.27 -1.19 -11.64
C ALA A 322 -9.31 -0.31 -10.93
N THR A 323 -9.70 0.78 -11.60
CA THR A 323 -10.80 1.63 -11.13
C THR A 323 -12.11 0.87 -11.27
N ILE A 324 -12.82 0.68 -10.16
CA ILE A 324 -14.14 0.06 -10.12
C ILE A 324 -15.23 1.10 -9.88
N TYR A 325 -16.42 0.83 -10.39
CA TYR A 325 -17.57 1.75 -10.39
C TYR A 325 -18.76 1.12 -9.67
N PRO A 326 -19.45 1.87 -8.80
CA PRO A 326 -20.70 1.42 -8.19
C PRO A 326 -21.71 0.95 -9.24
N GLY A 327 -22.36 -0.18 -8.97
CA GLY A 327 -23.30 -0.82 -9.89
C GLY A 327 -22.68 -1.87 -10.82
N GLN A 328 -21.34 -1.94 -10.94
CA GLN A 328 -20.69 -3.05 -11.63
C GLN A 328 -20.93 -4.38 -10.91
N ALA A 329 -21.02 -5.46 -11.68
CA ALA A 329 -21.21 -6.81 -11.17
C ALA A 329 -19.85 -7.51 -11.01
N ILE A 330 -19.57 -8.02 -9.82
CA ILE A 330 -18.48 -8.96 -9.53
C ILE A 330 -19.05 -10.37 -9.44
N LEU A 331 -18.68 -11.20 -10.40
CA LEU A 331 -18.97 -12.62 -10.43
C LEU A 331 -18.02 -13.37 -9.49
N TYR A 332 -18.59 -14.24 -8.66
CA TYR A 332 -17.82 -15.18 -7.84
C TYR A 332 -18.55 -16.51 -7.74
N TYR A 333 -17.86 -17.58 -7.38
CA TYR A 333 -18.41 -18.94 -7.44
C TYR A 333 -18.32 -19.62 -6.08
N ARG A 334 -19.45 -20.12 -5.56
CA ARG A 334 -19.58 -20.83 -4.28
C ARG A 334 -20.71 -21.84 -4.31
#